data_AF-A0A7H0JY83-F1
#
_entry.id   AF-A0A7H0JY83-F1
#
_cell.length_a   1.000
_cell.length_b   1.000
_cell.length_c   1.000
_cell.angle_alpha   90.00
_cell.angle_beta   90.00
_cell.angle_gamma   90.00
#
_symmetry.space_group_name_H-M   'P 1'
#
loop_
_entity.id
_entity.type
_entity.pdbx_description
1 polymer ?
#
loop_
_entity_poly.entity_id
_entity_poly.type
_entity_poly.pdbx_seq_one_letter_code
_entity_poly.pdbx_strand_id
1 'polypeptide(L)'
;MSRIFRSDDVVVGDRVVVRQRRGEHASDIVGHVVSLDPLVVRPQEVGGFPSSKEAIRVDNVHIIKKLSARTVRNSEIRSLERKLADDLPTTDEAWAEGWLMRTGDTDEANSAVPLGPSAGLQPVPIDTIRAFYRERNLPVRLLIPERIGKPALKLLDDTWTLAEEQIAWVDGGRYGVSSLSELPGGALEHHRRRLALG
;
A
#
# COMPACT_ATOMS: atom_id res chain seq x y z
N MET A 1 17.11 7.53 -0.49
CA MET A 1 15.78 7.19 0.07
C MET A 1 15.05 6.37 -0.96
N SER A 2 14.67 5.14 -0.63
CA SER A 2 14.01 4.25 -1.57
C SER A 2 12.63 4.83 -1.96
N ARG A 3 12.48 5.12 -3.26
CA ARG A 3 11.22 5.60 -3.87
C ARG A 3 10.33 4.40 -4.12
N ILE A 4 9.84 3.77 -3.06
CA ILE A 4 9.14 2.48 -3.17
C ILE A 4 7.62 2.65 -3.36
N PHE A 5 7.03 3.82 -3.06
CA PHE A 5 5.59 4.03 -3.19
C PHE A 5 5.26 5.48 -3.62
N ARG A 6 4.31 5.63 -4.56
CA ARG A 6 3.69 6.88 -5.08
C ARG A 6 4.65 7.98 -5.56
N SER A 7 4.92 7.97 -6.86
CA SER A 7 5.69 9.01 -7.58
C SER A 7 4.90 9.70 -8.69
N ASP A 8 3.57 9.61 -8.68
CA ASP A 8 2.72 10.15 -9.74
C ASP A 8 2.72 11.68 -9.77
N ASP A 9 2.49 12.22 -10.97
CA ASP A 9 2.23 13.65 -11.16
C ASP A 9 0.99 14.09 -10.38
N VAL A 10 1.06 15.31 -9.85
CA VAL A 10 0.01 15.90 -9.02
C VAL A 10 -0.93 16.74 -9.87
N VAL A 11 -2.23 16.52 -9.74
CA VAL A 11 -3.27 17.31 -10.42
C VAL A 11 -4.19 18.06 -9.42
N VAL A 12 -4.97 19.01 -9.92
CA VAL A 12 -5.99 19.70 -9.11
C VAL A 12 -6.98 18.68 -8.56
N GLY A 13 -7.33 18.81 -7.28
CA GLY A 13 -8.17 17.87 -6.55
C GLY A 13 -7.38 16.77 -5.83
N ASP A 14 -6.13 16.49 -6.21
CA ASP A 14 -5.34 15.47 -5.52
C ASP A 14 -5.08 15.83 -4.07
N ARG A 15 -5.17 14.81 -3.21
CA ARG A 15 -4.70 14.91 -1.84
C ARG A 15 -3.19 14.77 -1.79
N VAL A 16 -2.53 15.74 -1.20
CA VAL A 16 -1.07 15.84 -1.16
C VAL A 16 -0.55 16.12 0.24
N VAL A 17 0.71 15.74 0.48
CA VAL A 17 1.55 16.39 1.48
C VAL A 17 2.54 17.29 0.76
N VAL A 18 2.56 18.57 1.14
CA VAL A 18 3.50 19.57 0.66
C VAL A 18 4.41 19.97 1.81
N ARG A 19 5.69 19.67 1.68
CA ARG A 19 6.74 20.21 2.55
C ARG A 19 7.21 21.53 1.97
N GLN A 20 7.05 22.61 2.72
CA GLN A 20 7.56 23.94 2.37
C GLN A 20 8.72 24.36 3.27
N ARG A 21 9.64 25.16 2.73
CA ARG A 21 10.67 25.83 3.53
C ARG A 21 10.13 27.16 4.06
N ARG A 22 10.45 27.45 5.33
CA ARG A 22 10.15 28.71 6.03
C ARG A 22 11.42 29.15 6.75
N GLY A 23 12.23 29.96 6.07
CA GLY A 23 13.59 30.28 6.52
C GLY A 23 14.43 28.99 6.65
N GLU A 24 15.03 28.78 7.82
CA GLU A 24 15.79 27.56 8.14
C GLU A 24 14.90 26.36 8.54
N HIS A 25 13.60 26.57 8.71
CA HIS A 25 12.66 25.54 9.14
C HIS A 25 11.87 24.94 7.98
N ALA A 26 11.34 23.73 8.19
CA ALA A 26 10.41 23.07 7.27
C ALA A 26 9.05 22.87 7.95
N SER A 27 7.97 23.01 7.19
CA SER A 27 6.61 22.69 7.65
C SER A 27 5.86 21.91 6.59
N ASP A 28 4.95 21.04 7.03
CA ASP A 28 4.14 20.19 6.15
C ASP A 28 2.69 20.68 6.12
N ILE A 29 2.13 20.82 4.93
CA ILE A 29 0.70 21.03 4.69
C ILE A 29 0.16 19.72 4.10
N VAL A 30 -0.84 19.13 4.74
CA VAL A 30 -1.57 18.00 4.19
C VAL A 30 -2.97 18.48 3.78
N GLY A 31 -3.32 18.32 2.51
CA GLY A 31 -4.51 18.96 1.95
C GLY A 31 -4.79 18.56 0.51
N HIS A 32 -5.72 19.28 -0.12
CA HIS A 32 -6.13 19.05 -1.51
C HIS A 32 -5.65 20.20 -2.39
N VAL A 33 -5.13 19.89 -3.56
CA VAL A 33 -4.65 20.88 -4.53
C VAL A 33 -5.84 21.66 -5.11
N VAL A 34 -5.78 22.99 -5.01
CA VAL A 34 -6.78 23.93 -5.57
C VAL A 34 -6.28 24.55 -6.86
N SER A 35 -4.97 24.82 -6.96
CA SER A 35 -4.29 25.35 -8.14
C SER A 35 -2.85 24.85 -8.14
N LEU A 36 -2.25 24.68 -9.32
CA LEU A 36 -0.85 24.25 -9.50
C LEU A 36 0.10 25.42 -9.76
N ASP A 37 -0.36 26.47 -10.45
CA ASP A 37 0.43 27.68 -10.71
C ASP A 37 -0.44 28.94 -10.53
N PRO A 38 -0.32 29.65 -9.40
CA PRO A 38 0.52 29.31 -8.24
C PRO A 38 0.00 28.07 -7.51
N LEU A 39 0.88 27.37 -6.79
CA LEU A 39 0.47 26.24 -5.95
C LEU A 39 -0.38 26.72 -4.78
N VAL A 40 -1.63 26.26 -4.73
CA VAL A 40 -2.58 26.54 -3.65
C VAL A 40 -3.13 25.23 -3.12
N VAL A 41 -3.05 25.02 -1.81
CA VAL A 41 -3.46 23.79 -1.14
C VAL A 41 -4.47 24.11 -0.05
N ARG A 42 -5.64 23.47 -0.08
CA ARG A 42 -6.62 23.55 1.00
C ARG A 42 -6.33 22.50 2.05
N PRO A 43 -6.03 22.86 3.31
CA PRO A 43 -5.81 21.88 4.37
C PRO A 43 -6.96 20.89 4.48
N GLN A 44 -6.64 19.62 4.74
CA GLN A 44 -7.67 18.59 4.90
C GLN A 44 -8.42 18.74 6.24
N GLU A 45 -9.55 18.05 6.34
CA GLU A 45 -10.20 17.73 7.62
C GLU A 45 -9.76 16.36 8.14
N VAL A 46 -10.33 15.95 9.28
CA VAL A 46 -10.04 14.65 9.92
C VAL A 46 -10.33 13.52 8.93
N GLY A 47 -9.48 12.50 8.89
CA GLY A 47 -9.66 11.38 7.97
C GLY A 47 -9.20 11.66 6.53
N GLY A 48 -8.69 12.87 6.25
CA GLY A 48 -8.12 13.19 4.94
C GLY A 48 -9.14 13.67 3.92
N PHE A 49 -10.34 14.06 4.33
CA PHE A 49 -11.36 14.58 3.42
C PHE A 49 -11.11 16.08 3.08
N PRO A 50 -11.73 16.59 2.01
CA PRO A 50 -11.74 18.02 1.71
C PRO A 50 -12.39 18.81 2.87
N SER A 51 -11.78 19.92 3.27
CA SER A 51 -12.37 20.81 4.29
C SER A 51 -12.89 22.10 3.67
N SER A 52 -13.56 22.93 4.49
CA SER A 52 -13.92 24.32 4.17
C SER A 52 -12.90 25.36 4.66
N LYS A 53 -11.73 24.93 5.15
CA LYS A 53 -10.68 25.85 5.62
C LYS A 53 -10.16 26.73 4.49
N GLU A 54 -9.60 27.89 4.88
CA GLU A 54 -8.91 28.77 3.95
C GLU A 54 -7.78 28.02 3.24
N ALA A 55 -7.66 28.21 1.93
CA ALA A 55 -6.62 27.60 1.14
C ALA A 55 -5.32 28.40 1.27
N ILE A 56 -4.20 27.69 1.32
CA ILE A 56 -2.89 28.25 1.59
C ILE A 56 -2.11 28.26 0.29
N ARG A 57 -1.64 29.44 -0.12
CA ARG A 57 -0.64 29.58 -1.19
C ARG A 57 0.72 29.10 -0.66
N VAL A 58 1.41 28.30 -1.45
CA VAL A 58 2.72 27.73 -1.08
C VAL A 58 3.78 28.18 -2.08
N ASP A 59 4.62 29.13 -1.67
CA ASP A 59 5.63 29.70 -2.56
C ASP A 59 6.94 28.89 -2.62
N ASN A 60 7.37 28.30 -1.49
CA ASN A 60 8.67 27.63 -1.36
C ASN A 60 8.51 26.12 -1.18
N VAL A 61 8.10 25.42 -2.24
CA VAL A 61 7.93 23.96 -2.23
C VAL A 61 9.28 23.27 -2.18
N HIS A 62 9.48 22.41 -1.19
CA HIS A 62 10.64 21.53 -1.10
C HIS A 62 10.34 20.12 -1.62
N ILE A 63 9.19 19.57 -1.22
CA ILE A 63 8.72 18.25 -1.62
C ILE A 63 7.21 18.32 -1.75
N ILE A 64 6.64 17.74 -2.81
CA ILE A 64 5.22 17.42 -2.91
C ILE A 64 5.06 15.93 -3.16
N LYS A 65 4.11 15.29 -2.48
CA LYS A 65 3.77 13.88 -2.70
C LYS A 65 2.27 13.69 -2.72
N LYS A 66 1.78 12.97 -3.73
CA LYS A 66 0.41 12.47 -3.80
C LYS A 66 0.15 11.44 -2.70
N LEU A 67 -1.03 11.51 -2.12
CA LEU A 67 -1.55 10.59 -1.10
C LEU A 67 -2.84 9.94 -1.61
N SER A 68 -3.27 8.85 -0.97
CA SER A 68 -4.63 8.31 -1.15
C SER A 68 -5.64 9.45 -0.95
N ALA A 69 -6.75 9.42 -1.71
CA ALA A 69 -7.84 10.40 -1.66
C ALA A 69 -8.36 10.68 -0.24
N ARG A 70 -8.30 9.67 0.65
CA ARG A 70 -8.50 9.83 2.10
C ARG A 70 -7.54 8.95 2.89
N THR A 71 -7.54 9.12 4.21
CA THR A 71 -6.86 8.19 5.10
C THR A 71 -7.49 6.80 4.96
N VAL A 72 -6.67 5.84 4.54
CA VAL A 72 -7.01 4.42 4.54
C VAL A 72 -6.54 3.82 5.86
N ARG A 73 -7.39 3.04 6.54
CA ARG A 73 -7.07 2.37 7.82
C ARG A 73 -6.42 1.01 7.57
N ASN A 74 -5.65 0.51 8.54
CA ASN A 74 -5.11 -0.86 8.47
C ASN A 74 -6.21 -1.91 8.39
N SER A 75 -7.36 -1.70 9.05
CA SER A 75 -8.51 -2.60 8.94
C SER A 75 -9.07 -2.64 7.52
N GLU A 76 -9.13 -1.50 6.82
CA GLU A 76 -9.61 -1.43 5.43
C GLU A 76 -8.66 -2.14 4.48
N ILE A 77 -7.34 -1.99 4.67
CA ILE A 77 -6.33 -2.78 3.94
C ILE A 77 -6.57 -4.29 4.17
N ARG A 78 -6.70 -4.73 5.43
CA ARG A 78 -6.93 -6.16 5.73
C ARG A 78 -8.24 -6.67 5.11
N SER A 79 -9.31 -5.89 5.20
CA SER A 79 -10.61 -6.26 4.64
C SER A 79 -10.54 -6.43 3.13
N LEU A 80 -9.85 -5.53 2.42
CA LEU A 80 -9.66 -5.65 0.97
C LEU A 80 -8.78 -6.85 0.62
N GLU A 81 -7.62 -6.98 1.27
CA GLU A 81 -6.69 -8.08 1.03
C GLU A 81 -7.31 -9.45 1.35
N ARG A 82 -8.20 -9.52 2.34
CA ARG A 82 -8.99 -10.72 2.62
C ARG A 82 -9.96 -11.05 1.48
N LYS A 83 -10.73 -10.07 0.99
CA LYS A 83 -11.63 -10.29 -0.15
C LYS A 83 -10.88 -10.77 -1.39
N LEU A 84 -9.78 -10.10 -1.71
CA LEU A 84 -8.88 -10.51 -2.79
C LEU A 84 -8.31 -11.91 -2.55
N ALA A 85 -8.10 -12.28 -1.29
CA ALA A 85 -7.60 -13.59 -0.94
C ALA A 85 -8.65 -14.69 -1.13
N ASP A 86 -9.87 -14.44 -0.69
CA ASP A 86 -11.00 -15.37 -0.74
C ASP A 86 -11.47 -15.66 -2.18
N ASP A 87 -11.22 -14.73 -3.13
CA ASP A 87 -11.57 -14.89 -4.55
C ASP A 87 -10.56 -15.73 -5.36
N LEU A 88 -9.40 -16.05 -4.78
CA LEU A 88 -8.36 -16.77 -5.50
C LEU A 88 -8.65 -18.29 -5.53
N PRO A 89 -8.40 -18.97 -6.67
CA PRO A 89 -8.53 -20.41 -6.74
C PRO A 89 -7.36 -21.09 -6.01
N THR A 90 -7.54 -21.39 -4.73
CA THR A 90 -6.52 -22.03 -3.89
C THR A 90 -6.75 -23.53 -3.74
N THR A 91 -5.66 -24.29 -3.66
CA THR A 91 -5.69 -25.76 -3.48
C THR A 91 -5.50 -26.17 -2.02
N ASP A 92 -4.74 -25.40 -1.24
CA ASP A 92 -4.47 -25.66 0.18
C ASP A 92 -4.20 -24.34 0.92
N GLU A 93 -4.60 -24.27 2.18
CA GLU A 93 -4.44 -23.10 3.04
C GLU A 93 -4.01 -23.48 4.46
N ALA A 94 -3.14 -22.66 5.05
CA ALA A 94 -2.77 -22.78 6.45
C ALA A 94 -2.50 -21.41 7.09
N TRP A 95 -2.65 -21.33 8.41
CA TRP A 95 -2.38 -20.12 9.18
C TRP A 95 -1.15 -20.28 10.06
N ALA A 96 -0.33 -19.23 10.13
CA ALA A 96 0.76 -19.10 11.09
C ALA A 96 0.86 -17.65 11.56
N GLU A 97 0.64 -17.39 12.86
CA GLU A 97 0.86 -16.07 13.48
C GLU A 97 0.20 -14.88 12.76
N GLY A 98 -0.97 -15.12 12.17
CA GLY A 98 -1.73 -14.11 11.41
C GLY A 98 -1.35 -14.00 9.93
N TRP A 99 -0.47 -14.86 9.42
CA TRP A 99 -0.23 -15.04 8.00
C TRP A 99 -1.09 -16.18 7.47
N LEU A 100 -1.81 -15.92 6.38
CA LEU A 100 -2.50 -16.93 5.59
C LEU A 100 -1.54 -17.38 4.48
N MET A 101 -1.11 -18.63 4.53
CA MET A 101 -0.32 -19.29 3.49
C MET A 101 -1.27 -20.06 2.59
N ARG A 102 -1.09 -19.93 1.27
CA ARG A 102 -2.00 -20.50 0.28
C ARG A 102 -1.21 -21.11 -0.86
N THR A 103 -1.75 -22.13 -1.48
CA THR A 103 -1.22 -22.72 -2.71
C THR A 103 -2.23 -22.64 -3.84
N GLY A 104 -1.76 -22.61 -5.08
CA GLY A 104 -2.59 -22.61 -6.27
C GLY A 104 -1.73 -22.42 -7.53
N ASP A 105 -2.37 -22.42 -8.70
CA ASP A 105 -1.66 -22.44 -9.99
C ASP A 105 -1.09 -21.07 -10.40
N THR A 106 -1.52 -19.98 -9.75
CA THR A 106 -1.03 -18.62 -10.00
C THR A 106 -0.10 -18.14 -8.90
N ASP A 107 0.76 -17.17 -9.21
CA ASP A 107 1.62 -16.51 -8.22
C ASP A 107 0.80 -15.86 -7.09
N GLU A 108 -0.38 -15.34 -7.41
CA GLU A 108 -1.31 -14.76 -6.44
C GLU A 108 -1.89 -15.82 -5.49
N ALA A 109 -2.35 -16.95 -6.03
CA ALA A 109 -2.92 -18.04 -5.25
C ALA A 109 -1.84 -18.77 -4.43
N ASN A 110 -0.61 -18.88 -4.94
CA ASN A 110 0.55 -19.40 -4.22
C ASN A 110 1.30 -18.27 -3.50
N SER A 111 0.69 -17.65 -2.48
CA SER A 111 1.36 -16.59 -1.71
C SER A 111 0.92 -16.51 -0.26
N ALA A 112 1.86 -16.19 0.64
CA ALA A 112 1.58 -15.93 2.04
C ALA A 112 1.29 -14.44 2.27
N VAL A 113 0.16 -14.13 2.91
CA VAL A 113 -0.37 -12.77 3.06
C VAL A 113 -0.73 -12.47 4.53
N PRO A 114 -0.35 -11.30 5.08
CA PRO A 114 -0.57 -10.95 6.49
C PRO A 114 -2.00 -10.43 6.73
N LEU A 115 -2.96 -11.34 6.91
CA LEU A 115 -4.38 -11.00 7.04
C LEU A 115 -4.91 -10.97 8.48
N GLY A 116 -4.19 -11.60 9.41
CA GLY A 116 -4.57 -11.69 10.82
C GLY A 116 -4.42 -10.35 11.55
N PRO A 117 -5.14 -10.16 12.67
CA PRO A 117 -5.09 -8.92 13.45
C PRO A 117 -3.70 -8.63 14.03
N SER A 118 -2.95 -9.67 14.39
CA SER A 118 -1.56 -9.61 14.88
C SER A 118 -0.51 -9.47 13.78
N ALA A 119 -0.89 -9.70 12.52
CA ALA A 119 0.05 -9.70 11.40
C ALA A 119 0.68 -8.30 11.22
N GLY A 120 2.00 -8.24 11.16
CA GLY A 120 2.77 -6.99 11.10
C GLY A 120 3.11 -6.37 12.47
N LEU A 121 2.57 -6.92 13.56
CA LEU A 121 2.95 -6.55 14.94
C LEU A 121 3.97 -7.52 15.55
N GLN A 122 4.04 -8.73 14.98
CA GLN A 122 4.99 -9.78 15.35
C GLN A 122 6.03 -9.95 14.23
N PRO A 123 7.18 -10.60 14.51
CA PRO A 123 8.08 -11.09 13.48
C PRO A 123 7.32 -11.93 12.44
N VAL A 124 7.82 -11.96 11.21
CA VAL A 124 7.25 -12.82 10.18
C VAL A 124 7.62 -14.28 10.52
N PRO A 125 6.67 -15.22 10.53
CA PRO A 125 6.94 -16.64 10.81
C PRO A 125 7.58 -17.32 9.60
N ILE A 126 8.74 -16.81 9.16
CA ILE A 126 9.34 -17.15 7.87
C ILE A 126 9.73 -18.63 7.78
N ASP A 127 10.14 -19.25 8.87
CA ASP A 127 10.51 -20.67 8.89
C ASP A 127 9.30 -21.57 8.69
N THR A 128 8.16 -21.24 9.32
CA THR A 128 6.88 -21.93 9.10
C THR A 128 6.38 -21.73 7.66
N ILE A 129 6.48 -20.51 7.14
CA ILE A 129 6.11 -20.21 5.74
C ILE A 129 6.98 -21.02 4.77
N ARG A 130 8.30 -21.08 5.01
CA ARG A 130 9.23 -21.88 4.20
C ARG A 130 8.90 -23.37 4.24
N ALA A 131 8.61 -23.91 5.42
CA ALA A 131 8.24 -25.32 5.57
C ALA A 131 6.97 -25.66 4.77
N PHE A 132 5.93 -24.85 4.89
CA PHE A 132 4.65 -25.05 4.19
C PHE A 132 4.82 -25.18 2.67
N TYR A 133 5.56 -24.28 2.04
CA TYR A 133 5.79 -24.32 0.58
C TYR A 133 6.77 -25.43 0.17
N ARG A 134 7.86 -25.64 0.93
CA ARG A 134 8.88 -26.63 0.60
C ARG A 134 8.33 -28.06 0.65
N GLU A 135 7.50 -28.39 1.64
CA GLU A 135 6.82 -29.69 1.73
C GLU A 135 5.96 -30.00 0.50
N ARG A 136 5.54 -28.97 -0.23
CA ARG A 136 4.69 -29.06 -1.41
C ARG A 136 5.47 -28.85 -2.71
N ASN A 137 6.79 -28.75 -2.66
CA ASN A 137 7.67 -28.43 -3.79
C ASN A 137 7.28 -27.13 -4.53
N LEU A 138 6.80 -26.13 -3.78
CA LEU A 138 6.38 -24.84 -4.30
C LEU A 138 7.38 -23.75 -3.89
N PRO A 139 7.54 -22.68 -4.69
CA PRO A 139 8.38 -21.56 -4.33
C PRO A 139 7.76 -20.77 -3.16
N VAL A 140 8.62 -20.24 -2.30
CA VAL A 140 8.19 -19.38 -1.19
C VAL A 140 7.88 -18.00 -1.74
N ARG A 141 6.61 -17.60 -1.66
CA ARG A 141 6.16 -16.28 -2.07
C ARG A 141 5.45 -15.56 -0.94
N LEU A 142 5.78 -14.27 -0.77
CA LEU A 142 5.08 -13.37 0.15
C LEU A 142 4.33 -12.32 -0.65
N LEU A 143 3.12 -12.00 -0.22
CA LEU A 143 2.36 -10.87 -0.71
C LEU A 143 2.28 -9.83 0.40
N ILE A 144 2.83 -8.65 0.14
CA ILE A 144 3.06 -7.61 1.15
C ILE A 144 2.18 -6.39 0.86
N PRO A 145 1.05 -6.22 1.57
CA PRO A 145 0.30 -4.97 1.58
C PRO A 145 1.13 -3.86 2.24
N GLU A 146 1.15 -2.68 1.63
CA GLU A 146 2.07 -1.56 1.89
C GLU A 146 2.41 -1.35 3.36
N ARG A 147 1.40 -1.28 4.24
CA ARG A 147 1.59 -0.96 5.66
C ARG A 147 1.55 -2.15 6.59
N ILE A 148 0.97 -3.27 6.16
CA ILE A 148 0.74 -4.43 7.03
C ILE A 148 1.92 -5.40 6.99
N GLY A 149 2.51 -5.60 5.81
CA GLY A 149 3.64 -6.51 5.65
C GLY A 149 5.01 -5.82 5.67
N LYS A 150 5.13 -4.53 6.06
CA LYS A 150 6.44 -3.83 6.11
C LYS A 150 7.53 -4.59 6.88
N PRO A 151 7.26 -5.27 8.01
CA PRO A 151 8.29 -6.05 8.68
C PRO A 151 8.92 -7.13 7.79
N ALA A 152 8.18 -7.71 6.84
CA ALA A 152 8.72 -8.70 5.91
C ALA A 152 9.78 -8.11 4.96
N LEU A 153 9.69 -6.81 4.67
CA LEU A 153 10.70 -6.14 3.85
C LEU A 153 12.08 -6.09 4.54
N LYS A 154 12.15 -6.30 5.85
CA LYS A 154 13.42 -6.39 6.60
C LYS A 154 14.09 -7.75 6.48
N LEU A 155 13.37 -8.76 5.98
CA LEU A 155 13.90 -10.11 5.77
C LEU A 155 14.55 -10.29 4.40
N LEU A 156 14.48 -9.27 3.55
CA LEU A 156 14.97 -9.35 2.19
C LEU A 156 16.48 -9.19 2.17
N ASP A 157 17.13 -10.21 1.63
CA ASP A 157 18.51 -10.20 1.16
C ASP A 157 18.52 -10.32 -0.38
N ASP A 158 19.68 -10.62 -0.95
CA ASP A 158 19.89 -10.77 -2.39
C ASP A 158 19.21 -12.01 -3.01
N THR A 159 18.66 -12.90 -2.19
CA THR A 159 17.92 -14.09 -2.65
C THR A 159 16.46 -13.80 -2.97
N TRP A 160 15.93 -12.62 -2.61
CA TRP A 160 14.55 -12.25 -2.87
C TRP A 160 14.40 -11.41 -4.13
N THR A 161 13.49 -11.82 -5.00
CA THR A 161 13.06 -11.04 -6.16
C THR A 161 11.78 -10.27 -5.84
N LEU A 162 11.79 -8.96 -6.09
CA LEU A 162 10.62 -8.09 -5.96
C LEU A 162 9.87 -8.07 -7.29
N ALA A 163 8.59 -8.43 -7.27
CA ALA A 163 7.71 -8.20 -8.41
C ALA A 163 7.38 -6.71 -8.56
N GLU A 164 6.74 -6.36 -9.67
CA GLU A 164 6.18 -5.03 -9.88
C GLU A 164 5.19 -4.66 -8.77
N GLU A 165 5.13 -3.38 -8.48
CA GLU A 165 4.17 -2.80 -7.54
C GLU A 165 2.78 -2.83 -8.14
N GLN A 166 1.82 -3.25 -7.32
CA GLN A 166 0.42 -3.29 -7.70
C GLN A 166 -0.39 -2.43 -6.74
N ILE A 167 -1.55 -1.99 -7.20
CA ILE A 167 -2.48 -1.22 -6.39
C ILE A 167 -3.74 -2.04 -6.20
N ALA A 168 -4.04 -2.36 -4.95
CA ALA A 168 -5.34 -2.91 -4.58
C ALA A 168 -6.29 -1.74 -4.35
N TRP A 169 -7.46 -1.78 -4.97
CA TRP A 169 -8.44 -0.70 -4.95
C TRP A 169 -9.85 -1.19 -4.65
N VAL A 170 -10.66 -0.30 -4.07
CA VAL A 170 -12.10 -0.43 -3.83
C VAL A 170 -12.77 0.83 -4.33
N ASP A 171 -13.77 0.66 -5.20
CA ASP A 171 -14.63 1.72 -5.68
C ASP A 171 -16.10 1.28 -5.58
N GLY A 172 -16.82 1.86 -4.61
CA GLY A 172 -18.16 1.42 -4.24
C GLY A 172 -18.19 -0.06 -3.84
N GLY A 173 -18.97 -0.86 -4.58
CA GLY A 173 -19.07 -2.32 -4.41
C GLY A 173 -18.03 -3.12 -5.18
N ARG A 174 -17.22 -2.48 -6.03
CA ARG A 174 -16.20 -3.12 -6.86
C ARG A 174 -14.85 -3.05 -6.17
N TYR A 175 -14.02 -4.05 -6.41
CA TYR A 175 -12.64 -4.06 -5.94
C TYR A 175 -11.78 -4.85 -6.93
N GLY A 176 -10.48 -4.64 -6.86
CA GLY A 176 -9.54 -5.31 -7.74
C GLY A 176 -8.09 -4.96 -7.45
N VAL A 177 -7.22 -5.44 -8.32
CA VAL A 177 -5.80 -5.12 -8.34
C VAL A 177 -5.45 -4.63 -9.74
N SER A 178 -4.71 -3.53 -9.83
CA SER A 178 -4.25 -2.95 -11.10
C SER A 178 -2.77 -2.56 -11.02
N SER A 179 -2.19 -2.25 -12.17
CA SER A 179 -0.94 -1.50 -12.23
C SER A 179 -1.14 -0.05 -11.74
N LEU A 180 -0.03 0.67 -11.48
CA LEU A 180 -0.05 2.05 -10.97
C LEU A 180 -0.84 3.04 -11.85
N SER A 181 -0.96 2.80 -13.15
CA SER A 181 -1.55 3.74 -14.12
C SER A 181 -3.06 3.57 -14.35
N GLU A 182 -3.72 2.60 -13.73
CA GLU A 182 -5.08 2.16 -14.12
C GLU A 182 -6.13 2.31 -13.00
N LEU A 183 -5.97 3.30 -12.13
CA LEU A 183 -6.84 3.46 -10.97
C LEU A 183 -8.14 4.21 -11.27
N PRO A 184 -9.28 3.72 -10.77
CA PRO A 184 -10.50 4.52 -10.73
C PRO A 184 -10.30 5.77 -9.86
N GLY A 185 -10.68 6.94 -10.39
CA GLY A 185 -10.56 8.20 -9.66
C GLY A 185 -11.35 8.19 -8.35
N GLY A 186 -10.68 8.49 -7.24
CA GLY A 186 -11.31 8.54 -5.91
C GLY A 186 -11.48 7.19 -5.20
N ALA A 187 -10.99 6.09 -5.79
CA ALA A 187 -11.00 4.78 -5.14
C ALA A 187 -10.26 4.79 -3.79
N LEU A 188 -10.73 3.98 -2.85
CA LEU A 188 -9.89 3.58 -1.73
C LEU A 188 -8.81 2.66 -2.29
N GLU A 189 -7.56 2.98 -2.01
CA GLU A 189 -6.45 2.22 -2.55
C GLU A 189 -5.31 2.08 -1.56
N HIS A 190 -4.57 0.98 -1.69
CA HIS A 190 -3.27 0.83 -1.09
C HIS A 190 -2.36 0.02 -2.00
N HIS A 191 -1.07 0.24 -1.83
CA HIS A 191 -0.07 -0.50 -2.59
C HIS A 191 0.13 -1.90 -2.01
N ARG A 192 0.58 -2.81 -2.85
CA ARG A 192 1.01 -4.16 -2.47
C ARG A 192 2.14 -4.58 -3.39
N ARG A 193 2.97 -5.50 -2.91
CA ARG A 193 4.05 -6.06 -3.71
C ARG A 193 4.23 -7.52 -3.39
N ARG A 194 4.49 -8.33 -4.42
CA ARG A 194 4.89 -9.72 -4.24
C ARG A 194 6.41 -9.85 -4.16
N LEU A 195 6.83 -10.84 -3.39
CA LEU A 195 8.21 -11.21 -3.17
C LEU A 195 8.31 -12.71 -3.44
N ALA A 196 9.30 -13.13 -4.21
CA ALA A 196 9.61 -14.54 -4.41
C ALA A 196 11.03 -14.81 -3.92
N LEU A 197 11.20 -15.87 -3.14
CA LEU A 197 12.50 -16.38 -2.76
C LEU A 197 13.05 -17.23 -3.91
N GLY A 198 14.25 -16.91 -4.39
CA GLY A 198 14.98 -17.63 -5.44
C GLY A 198 15.66 -18.90 -4.97
#